data_AF-A0A535Y643-F1
#
_entry.id   AF-A0A535Y643-F1
#
_cell.length_a   1.000
_cell.length_b   1.000
_cell.length_c   1.000
_cell.angle_alpha   90.00
_cell.angle_beta   90.00
_cell.angle_gamma   90.00
#
_symmetry.space_group_name_H-M   'P 1'
#
loop_
_entity.id
_entity.type
_entity.pdbx_description
1 polymer ?
#
loop_
_entity_poly.entity_id
_entity_poly.type
_entity_poly.pdbx_seq_one_letter_code
_entity_poly.pdbx_strand_id
1 'polypeptide(L)'
;MVASNNNDLGFDNTIWTEKYRRLVADRRGQFSDEWFIDNLQHTAEFTDLQLLLRGLSELGADPLLISQPIPGKYYDTIGISAAARSEYYTRLREIAATYNVPVVDFADHDNLIFSGHLTSSR
;
A
#
# COMPACT_ATOMS: atom_id res chain seq x y z
N MET A 1 8.89 -20.38 -4.30
CA MET A 1 8.76 -19.12 -5.07
C MET A 1 7.65 -19.33 -6.07
N VAL A 2 6.58 -18.53 -5.99
CA VAL A 2 5.47 -18.62 -6.94
C VAL A 2 5.80 -17.74 -8.15
N ALA A 3 5.51 -18.22 -9.37
CA ALA A 3 5.89 -17.52 -10.60
C ALA A 3 5.00 -16.28 -10.81
N SER A 4 5.58 -15.16 -11.24
CA SER A 4 4.88 -13.89 -11.53
C SER A 4 5.28 -13.32 -12.89
N ASN A 5 5.46 -14.20 -13.87
CA ASN A 5 5.97 -13.87 -15.20
C ASN A 5 4.88 -13.84 -16.30
N ASN A 6 3.59 -13.94 -15.93
CA ASN A 6 2.47 -13.87 -16.87
C ASN A 6 1.71 -12.52 -16.83
N ASN A 7 2.24 -11.52 -16.11
CA ASN A 7 1.70 -10.18 -16.02
C ASN A 7 2.79 -9.16 -15.63
N ASP A 8 2.61 -7.91 -16.04
CA ASP A 8 3.56 -6.82 -15.79
C ASP A 8 3.29 -6.07 -14.46
N LEU A 9 2.42 -6.62 -13.62
CA LEU A 9 1.96 -6.01 -12.37
C LEU A 9 2.51 -6.72 -11.12
N GLY A 10 3.23 -7.84 -11.29
CA GLY A 10 3.85 -8.59 -10.19
C GLY A 10 2.91 -9.52 -9.45
N PHE A 11 1.67 -9.69 -9.93
CA PHE A 11 0.77 -10.68 -9.35
C PHE A 11 1.32 -12.09 -9.60
N ASP A 12 1.05 -12.99 -8.67
CA ASP A 12 1.25 -14.41 -8.89
C ASP A 12 0.49 -14.90 -10.15
N ASN A 13 1.09 -15.85 -10.88
CA ASN A 13 0.56 -16.36 -12.14
C ASN A 13 -0.84 -16.98 -12.02
N THR A 14 -1.07 -17.76 -10.96
CA THR A 14 -2.33 -18.44 -10.71
C THR A 14 -3.40 -17.42 -10.37
N ILE A 15 -3.10 -16.57 -9.38
CA ILE A 15 -3.99 -15.52 -8.89
C ILE A 15 -4.32 -14.49 -9.98
N TRP A 16 -3.35 -14.13 -10.82
CA TRP A 16 -3.56 -13.28 -11.99
C TRP A 16 -4.59 -13.89 -12.95
N THR A 17 -4.40 -15.17 -13.29
CA THR A 17 -5.24 -15.85 -14.27
C THR A 17 -6.66 -16.06 -13.76
N GLU A 18 -6.82 -16.42 -12.50
CA GLU A 18 -8.12 -16.79 -11.94
C GLU A 18 -8.97 -15.58 -11.53
N LYS A 19 -8.34 -14.49 -11.06
CA LYS A 19 -9.06 -13.38 -10.41
C LYS A 19 -8.66 -12.01 -10.94
N TYR A 20 -7.37 -11.68 -10.86
CA TYR A 20 -6.95 -10.29 -10.98
C TYR A 20 -6.92 -9.76 -12.42
N ARG A 21 -6.72 -10.61 -13.44
CA ARG A 21 -6.74 -10.17 -14.84
C ARG A 21 -8.04 -9.45 -15.20
N ARG A 22 -9.18 -10.04 -14.82
CA ARG A 22 -10.50 -9.44 -15.07
C ARG A 22 -10.71 -8.20 -14.20
N LEU A 23 -10.41 -8.31 -12.90
CA LEU A 23 -10.57 -7.20 -11.96
C LEU A 23 -9.80 -5.94 -12.38
N VAL A 24 -8.54 -6.11 -12.81
CA VAL A 24 -7.70 -5.00 -13.27
C VAL A 24 -8.22 -4.42 -14.59
N ALA A 25 -8.65 -5.28 -15.53
CA ALA A 25 -9.25 -4.81 -16.78
C ALA A 25 -10.52 -3.99 -16.53
N ASP A 26 -11.39 -4.46 -15.64
CA ASP A 26 -12.62 -3.75 -15.27
C ASP A 26 -12.30 -2.41 -14.61
N ARG A 27 -11.30 -2.35 -13.71
CA ARG A 27 -10.92 -1.16 -12.94
C ARG A 27 -10.02 -0.16 -13.66
N ARG A 28 -9.61 -0.44 -14.90
CA ARG A 28 -8.65 0.40 -15.62
C ARG A 28 -9.17 1.84 -15.74
N GLY A 29 -8.40 2.78 -15.20
CA GLY A 29 -8.75 4.22 -15.18
C GLY A 29 -10.08 4.55 -14.47
N GLN A 30 -10.59 3.69 -13.59
CA GLN A 30 -11.86 3.94 -12.91
C GLN A 30 -11.75 4.85 -11.68
N PHE A 31 -10.56 5.03 -11.14
CA PHE A 31 -10.34 5.83 -9.94
C PHE A 31 -9.58 7.12 -10.27
N SER A 32 -9.61 8.06 -9.35
CA SER A 32 -8.90 9.33 -9.45
C SER A 32 -8.07 9.63 -8.21
N ASP A 33 -7.11 10.53 -8.36
CA ASP A 33 -6.27 11.01 -7.28
C ASP A 33 -7.09 11.61 -6.14
N GLU A 34 -8.15 12.37 -6.45
CA GLU A 34 -9.04 12.97 -5.46
C GLU A 34 -9.76 11.90 -4.64
N TRP A 35 -10.28 10.86 -5.30
CA TRP A 35 -10.91 9.75 -4.61
C TRP A 35 -9.93 9.01 -3.70
N PHE A 36 -8.69 8.80 -4.16
CA PHE A 36 -7.68 8.12 -3.39
C PHE A 36 -7.27 8.92 -2.15
N ILE A 37 -7.03 10.21 -2.31
CA ILE A 37 -6.67 11.12 -1.22
C ILE A 37 -7.81 11.24 -0.20
N ASP A 38 -9.05 11.40 -0.67
CA ASP A 38 -10.24 11.41 0.19
C ASP A 38 -10.36 10.11 0.99
N ASN A 39 -10.16 8.96 0.35
CA ASN A 39 -10.19 7.67 1.04
C ASN A 39 -9.03 7.52 2.04
N LEU A 40 -7.82 8.03 1.75
CA LEU A 40 -6.71 8.09 2.71
C LEU A 40 -7.04 8.96 3.93
N GLN A 41 -7.83 10.02 3.75
CA GLN A 41 -8.23 10.90 4.84
C GLN A 41 -9.23 10.24 5.79
N HIS A 42 -10.12 9.42 5.25
CA HIS A 42 -11.27 8.87 5.98
C HIS A 42 -11.14 7.39 6.37
N THR A 43 -10.11 6.68 5.89
CA THR A 43 -9.91 5.27 6.25
C THR A 43 -9.68 5.08 7.75
N ALA A 44 -10.33 4.06 8.32
CA ALA A 44 -10.16 3.66 9.72
C ALA A 44 -8.76 3.09 9.99
N GLU A 45 -8.05 2.59 8.98
CA GLU A 45 -6.74 1.94 9.13
C GLU A 45 -5.68 2.86 9.73
N PHE A 46 -5.72 4.17 9.42
CA PHE A 46 -4.81 5.14 10.04
C PHE A 46 -5.20 5.47 11.49
N THR A 47 -6.48 5.35 11.85
CA THR A 47 -6.91 5.43 13.24
C THR A 47 -6.43 4.21 14.02
N ASP A 48 -6.56 3.02 13.45
CA ASP A 48 -6.10 1.78 14.07
C ASP A 48 -4.58 1.76 14.27
N LEU A 49 -3.82 2.27 13.28
CA LEU A 49 -2.37 2.45 13.42
C LEU A 49 -2.02 3.40 14.59
N GLN A 50 -2.70 4.54 14.70
CA GLN A 50 -2.49 5.47 15.82
C GLN A 50 -2.78 4.81 17.17
N LEU A 51 -3.86 4.04 17.27
CA LEU A 51 -4.20 3.30 18.48
C LEU A 51 -3.12 2.27 18.84
N LEU A 52 -2.59 1.55 17.84
CA LEU A 52 -1.48 0.61 18.03
C LEU A 52 -0.22 1.31 18.54
N LEU A 53 0.24 2.37 17.86
CA LEU A 53 1.46 3.08 18.25
C LEU A 53 1.33 3.75 19.62
N ARG A 54 0.14 4.29 19.92
CA ARG A 54 -0.17 4.80 21.26
C ARG A 54 -0.03 3.71 22.31
N GLY A 55 -0.65 2.54 22.11
CA GLY A 55 -0.58 1.44 23.07
C GLY A 55 0.86 0.95 23.29
N LEU A 56 1.66 0.86 22.22
CA LEU A 56 3.08 0.50 22.30
C LEU A 56 3.87 1.55 23.09
N SER A 57 3.62 2.83 22.86
CA SER A 57 4.24 3.93 23.60
C SER A 57 3.88 3.90 25.09
N GLU A 58 2.60 3.68 25.43
CA GLU A 58 2.12 3.57 26.82
C GLU A 58 2.75 2.36 27.57
N LEU A 59 3.08 1.30 26.84
CA LEU A 59 3.78 0.12 27.38
C LEU A 59 5.31 0.30 27.47
N GLY A 60 5.86 1.41 26.99
CA GLY A 60 7.30 1.65 26.93
C GLY A 60 8.04 0.75 25.94
N ALA A 61 7.35 0.27 24.90
CA ALA A 61 7.97 -0.50 23.82
C ALA A 61 8.78 0.42 22.87
N ASP A 62 9.72 -0.19 22.13
CA ASP A 62 10.57 0.49 21.14
C ASP A 62 10.37 -0.13 19.74
N PRO A 63 9.25 0.15 19.05
CA PRO A 63 8.94 -0.47 17.78
C PRO A 63 9.67 0.18 16.60
N LEU A 64 9.86 -0.59 15.52
CA LEU A 64 10.23 -0.09 14.20
C LEU A 64 9.05 -0.30 13.25
N LEU A 65 8.56 0.76 12.61
CA LEU A 65 7.52 0.65 11.59
C LEU A 65 8.15 0.39 10.22
N ILE A 66 7.82 -0.75 9.61
CA ILE A 66 8.27 -1.11 8.27
C ILE A 66 7.07 -1.10 7.32
N SER A 67 7.13 -0.30 6.25
CA SER A 67 6.08 -0.27 5.23
C SER A 67 6.60 -0.74 3.88
N GLN A 68 5.97 -1.79 3.36
CA GLN A 68 6.22 -2.27 2.01
C GLN A 68 5.79 -1.22 0.97
N PRO A 69 6.45 -1.16 -0.19
CA PRO A 69 6.01 -0.27 -1.26
C PRO A 69 4.59 -0.65 -1.70
N ILE A 70 3.73 0.33 -1.92
CA ILE A 70 2.43 0.08 -2.56
C ILE A 70 2.67 -0.30 -4.03
N PRO A 71 1.84 -1.17 -4.63
CA PRO A 71 2.06 -1.67 -5.99
C PRO A 71 1.77 -0.58 -7.04
N GLY A 72 2.74 0.31 -7.29
CA GLY A 72 2.60 1.51 -8.11
C GLY A 72 2.04 1.23 -9.50
N LYS A 73 2.52 0.20 -10.19
CA LYS A 73 2.00 -0.18 -11.53
C LYS A 73 0.52 -0.56 -11.54
N TYR A 74 0.03 -1.19 -10.47
CA TYR A 74 -1.39 -1.47 -10.34
C TYR A 74 -2.17 -0.17 -10.15
N TYR A 75 -1.69 0.72 -9.29
CA TYR A 75 -2.30 2.02 -9.05
C TYR A 75 -2.32 2.91 -10.30
N ASP A 76 -1.22 2.96 -11.05
CA ASP A 76 -1.15 3.63 -12.36
C ASP A 76 -2.22 3.09 -13.32
N THR A 77 -2.41 1.75 -13.33
CA THR A 77 -3.38 1.10 -14.22
C THR A 77 -4.82 1.49 -13.89
N ILE A 78 -5.15 1.67 -12.60
CA ILE A 78 -6.50 1.99 -12.16
C ILE A 78 -6.78 3.51 -12.08
N GLY A 79 -5.78 4.35 -12.36
CA GLY A 79 -5.93 5.81 -12.48
C GLY A 79 -5.40 6.63 -11.32
N ILE A 80 -4.56 6.06 -10.44
CA ILE A 80 -3.97 6.78 -9.29
C ILE A 80 -2.50 7.09 -9.57
N SER A 81 -2.14 8.37 -9.52
CA SER A 81 -0.80 8.85 -9.83
C SER A 81 0.21 8.60 -8.70
N ALA A 82 1.51 8.67 -9.05
CA ALA A 82 2.59 8.64 -8.06
C ALA A 82 2.51 9.81 -7.06
N ALA A 83 2.02 10.97 -7.50
CA ALA A 83 1.83 12.13 -6.62
C ALA A 83 0.77 11.84 -5.55
N ALA A 84 -0.40 11.30 -5.94
CA ALA A 84 -1.42 10.92 -4.97
C ALA A 84 -0.94 9.79 -4.04
N ARG A 85 -0.22 8.81 -4.58
CA ARG A 85 0.44 7.75 -3.79
C ARG A 85 1.42 8.28 -2.76
N SER A 86 2.11 9.40 -3.04
CA SER A 86 3.05 9.99 -2.09
C SER A 86 2.40 10.43 -0.77
N GLU A 87 1.11 10.79 -0.82
CA GLU A 87 0.33 11.18 0.37
C GLU A 87 0.17 10.04 1.39
N TYR A 88 0.12 8.78 0.93
CA TYR A 88 0.13 7.62 1.82
C TYR A 88 1.40 7.57 2.66
N TYR A 89 2.57 7.75 2.03
CA TYR A 89 3.86 7.70 2.71
C TYR A 89 4.05 8.90 3.64
N THR A 90 3.64 10.10 3.21
CA THR A 90 3.64 11.29 4.07
C THR A 90 2.84 11.05 5.34
N ARG A 91 1.58 10.59 5.21
CA ARG A 91 0.71 10.34 6.36
C ARG A 91 1.23 9.24 7.29
N LEU A 92 1.82 8.18 6.73
CA LEU A 92 2.48 7.13 7.52
C LEU A 92 3.61 7.69 8.39
N ARG A 93 4.48 8.52 7.79
CA ARG A 93 5.62 9.16 8.48
C ARG A 93 5.14 10.14 9.56
N GLU A 94 4.11 10.94 9.28
CA GLU A 94 3.53 11.88 10.24
C GLU A 94 2.96 11.18 11.48
N ILE A 95 2.20 10.10 11.28
CA ILE A 95 1.64 9.30 12.38
C ILE A 95 2.77 8.71 13.24
N ALA A 96 3.76 8.08 12.61
CA ALA A 96 4.87 7.50 13.36
C ALA A 96 5.69 8.55 14.12
N ALA A 97 5.94 9.72 13.52
CA ALA A 97 6.64 10.83 14.15
C ALA A 97 5.89 11.34 15.41
N THR A 98 4.55 11.33 15.40
CA THR A 98 3.73 11.72 16.56
C THR A 98 4.01 10.85 17.80
N TYR A 99 4.39 9.59 17.60
CA TYR A 99 4.71 8.64 18.68
C TYR A 99 6.22 8.38 18.84
N ASN A 100 7.08 9.17 18.18
CA ASN A 100 8.54 8.97 18.14
C ASN A 100 8.96 7.58 17.65
N VAL A 101 8.19 6.97 16.75
CA VAL A 101 8.48 5.66 16.18
C VAL A 101 9.27 5.84 14.88
N PRO A 102 10.46 5.21 14.72
CA PRO A 102 11.19 5.24 13.47
C PRO A 102 10.43 4.51 12.35
N VAL A 103 10.54 5.02 11.12
CA VAL A 103 9.92 4.44 9.93
C VAL A 103 10.98 4.06 8.92
N VAL A 104 10.88 2.84 8.40
CA VAL A 104 11.55 2.40 7.18
C VAL A 104 10.46 2.10 6.16
N ASP A 105 10.28 3.00 5.21
CA ASP A 105 9.44 2.76 4.04
C ASP A 105 10.30 2.62 2.78
N PHE A 106 9.69 2.06 1.75
CA PHE A 106 10.32 1.81 0.47
C PHE A 106 9.59 2.57 -0.64
N ALA A 107 9.17 3.82 -0.38
CA ALA A 107 8.45 4.64 -1.35
C ALA A 107 9.15 4.70 -2.73
N ASP A 108 10.48 4.80 -2.71
CA ASP A 108 11.34 4.88 -3.90
C ASP A 108 11.29 3.61 -4.77
N HIS A 109 10.68 2.54 -4.26
CA HIS A 109 10.53 1.27 -4.94
C HIS A 109 9.08 0.99 -5.39
N ASP A 110 8.12 1.88 -5.15
CA ASP A 110 6.70 1.65 -5.49
C ASP A 110 6.44 1.36 -6.97
N ASN A 111 7.28 1.87 -7.87
CA ASN A 111 7.20 1.64 -9.31
C ASN A 111 7.81 0.29 -9.76
N LEU A 112 8.46 -0.46 -8.86
CA LEU A 112 9.06 -1.75 -9.17
C LEU A 112 8.00 -2.88 -9.14
N ILE A 113 8.20 -3.88 -9.99
CA ILE A 113 7.44 -5.13 -9.92
C ILE A 113 7.97 -5.91 -8.73
N PHE A 114 7.16 -6.04 -7.67
CA PHE A 114 7.47 -6.93 -6.54
C PHE A 114 6.74 -8.25 -6.67
N SER A 115 7.49 -9.36 -6.70
CA SER A 115 6.95 -10.73 -6.69
C SER A 115 6.54 -11.22 -5.28
N GLY A 116 6.18 -10.30 -4.38
CA GLY A 116 5.71 -10.61 -3.02
C GLY A 116 4.21 -10.93 -2.99
N HIS A 117 3.76 -11.71 -2.01
CA HIS A 117 2.37 -12.18 -1.86
C HIS A 117 1.37 -10.99 -1.78
N LEU A 118 0.87 -10.53 -2.93
CA LEU A 118 -0.40 -9.80 -3.02
C LEU A 118 -1.57 -10.79 -2.87
N THR A 119 -1.58 -11.55 -1.78
CA THR A 119 -2.70 -12.40 -1.42
C THR A 119 -3.46 -11.72 -0.29
N SER A 120 -4.36 -10.79 -0.64
CA SER A 120 -5.48 -10.53 0.25
C SER A 120 -6.46 -11.70 0.09
N SER A 121 -6.28 -12.71 0.93
CA SER A 121 -7.27 -13.76 1.18
C SER A 121 -8.22 -13.21 2.24
N ARG A 122 -9.31 -12.60 1.79
CA ARG A 122 -10.60 -12.62 2.48
C ARG A 122 -11.65 -13.01 1.46
#